data_AF-D7NC84-F1
#
_entry.id   AF-D7NC84-F1
#
_cell.length_a   1.000
_cell.length_b   1.000
_cell.length_c   1.000
_cell.angle_alpha   90.00
_cell.angle_beta   90.00
_cell.angle_gamma   90.00
#
_symmetry.space_group_name_H-M   'P 1'
#
loop_
_entity.id
_entity.type
_entity.pdbx_description
1 polymer ?
#
loop_
_entity_poly.entity_id
_entity_poly.type
_entity_poly.pdbx_seq_one_letter_code
_entity_poly.pdbx_strand_id
1 'polypeptide(L)'
;MKKIFLFVLCSVAAMSVSTSCRFAREDNPGDTVAANEFDPTIGQKAKSLHASADTSAMNSTVDSTDIFFVGDGSTKQQLQLVSYPSKRDTTVFSKARHIKVQGNADFGHVVRVDFYRLSSGDSIVKTVEEITL
;
A
#
# COMPACT_ATOMS: atom_id res chain seq x y z
N MET A 1 -24.59 22.08 -47.85
CA MET A 1 -24.02 21.90 -46.49
C MET A 1 -25.03 22.13 -45.35
N LYS A 2 -25.90 23.16 -45.41
CA LYS A 2 -26.81 23.52 -44.28
C LYS A 2 -27.89 22.48 -43.92
N LYS A 3 -28.39 21.71 -44.91
CA LYS A 3 -29.38 20.64 -44.71
C LYS A 3 -28.78 19.38 -44.05
N ILE A 4 -27.49 19.12 -44.30
CA ILE A 4 -26.75 18.00 -43.69
C ILE A 4 -26.44 18.32 -42.22
N PHE A 5 -26.09 19.57 -41.94
CA PHE A 5 -25.84 20.02 -40.56
C PHE A 5 -27.10 19.93 -39.69
N LEU A 6 -28.28 20.25 -40.24
CA LEU A 6 -29.56 20.12 -39.54
C LEU A 6 -29.91 18.64 -39.25
N PHE A 7 -29.61 17.73 -40.19
CA PHE A 7 -29.85 16.30 -40.01
C PHE A 7 -28.94 15.68 -38.94
N VAL A 8 -27.67 16.08 -38.91
CA VAL A 8 -26.71 15.65 -37.87
C VAL A 8 -27.09 16.22 -36.50
N LEU A 9 -27.56 17.47 -36.43
CA LEU A 9 -28.01 18.08 -35.17
C LEU A 9 -29.26 17.39 -34.60
N CYS A 10 -30.24 17.06 -35.45
CA CYS A 10 -31.44 16.32 -35.02
C CYS A 10 -31.14 14.89 -34.56
N SER A 11 -30.17 14.22 -35.18
CA SER A 11 -29.79 12.85 -34.79
C SER A 11 -29.06 12.82 -33.44
N VAL A 12 -28.20 13.79 -33.15
CA VAL A 12 -27.55 13.92 -31.82
C VAL A 12 -28.57 14.28 -30.74
N ALA A 13 -29.54 15.15 -31.03
CA ALA A 13 -30.59 15.53 -30.08
C ALA A 13 -31.58 14.39 -29.76
N ALA A 14 -31.79 13.44 -30.67
CA ALA A 14 -32.66 12.29 -30.43
C ALA A 14 -32.02 11.24 -29.49
N MET A 15 -30.69 11.19 -29.40
CA MET A 15 -29.98 10.21 -28.57
C MET A 15 -29.87 10.62 -27.10
N SER A 16 -30.13 11.88 -26.75
CA SER A 16 -30.03 12.39 -25.38
C SER A 16 -31.29 12.19 -24.52
N VAL A 17 -32.39 11.68 -25.08
CA VAL A 17 -33.68 11.55 -24.37
C VAL A 17 -33.91 10.15 -23.76
N SER A 18 -33.06 9.16 -24.06
CA SER A 18 -33.38 7.74 -23.79
C SER A 18 -32.62 7.09 -22.63
N THR A 19 -31.89 7.84 -21.79
CA THR A 19 -31.15 7.27 -20.65
C THR A 19 -31.73 7.70 -19.31
N SER A 20 -33.01 7.39 -19.06
CA SER A 20 -33.49 7.38 -17.68
C SER A 20 -32.92 6.13 -16.99
N CYS A 21 -31.83 6.27 -16.24
CA CYS A 21 -31.42 5.27 -15.27
C CYS A 21 -32.53 5.17 -14.22
N ARG A 22 -33.45 4.23 -14.39
CA ARG A 22 -34.32 3.81 -13.30
C ARG A 22 -33.39 3.26 -12.23
N PHE A 23 -33.20 4.02 -11.15
CA PHE A 23 -32.46 3.55 -9.99
C PHE A 23 -33.13 2.25 -9.53
N ALA A 24 -32.34 1.19 -9.34
CA ALA A 24 -32.85 -0.05 -8.79
C ALA A 24 -33.51 0.26 -7.44
N ARG A 25 -34.67 -0.34 -7.18
CA ARG A 25 -35.36 -0.14 -5.90
C ARG A 25 -34.42 -0.57 -4.77
N GLU A 26 -34.38 0.23 -3.71
CA GLU A 26 -33.66 -0.13 -2.49
C GLU A 26 -34.21 -1.46 -1.96
N ASP A 27 -33.31 -2.42 -1.76
CA ASP A 27 -33.66 -3.78 -1.36
C ASP A 27 -33.79 -3.80 0.17
N ASN A 28 -35.03 -3.89 0.66
CA ASN A 28 -35.34 -3.93 2.10
C ASN A 28 -35.88 -5.32 2.45
N PRO A 29 -35.03 -6.23 2.95
CA PRO A 29 -35.40 -7.62 3.19
C PRO A 29 -36.29 -7.81 4.43
N GLY A 30 -36.68 -6.75 5.13
CA GLY A 30 -37.55 -6.83 6.31
C GLY A 30 -36.93 -7.68 7.42
N ASP A 31 -37.62 -8.75 7.82
CA ASP A 31 -37.14 -9.72 8.82
C ASP A 31 -36.25 -10.84 8.23
N THR A 32 -35.93 -10.76 6.94
CA THR A 32 -34.96 -11.66 6.32
C THR A 32 -33.58 -11.02 6.28
N VAL A 33 -32.55 -11.83 6.52
CA VAL A 33 -31.17 -11.36 6.52
C VAL A 33 -30.73 -11.12 5.07
N ALA A 34 -30.04 -10.02 4.81
CA ALA A 34 -29.56 -9.68 3.47
C ALA A 34 -28.66 -10.78 2.92
N ALA A 35 -28.84 -11.17 1.64
CA ALA A 35 -28.06 -12.23 1.01
C ALA A 35 -26.54 -11.99 1.04
N ASN A 36 -26.12 -10.71 1.14
CA ASN A 36 -24.73 -10.31 1.25
C ASN A 36 -24.08 -10.82 2.55
N GLU A 37 -24.82 -10.97 3.66
CA GLU A 37 -24.26 -11.48 4.92
C GLU A 37 -23.84 -12.96 4.85
N PHE A 38 -24.39 -13.71 3.91
CA PHE A 38 -24.02 -15.11 3.66
C PHE A 38 -22.93 -15.25 2.60
N ASP A 39 -22.43 -14.16 2.02
CA ASP A 39 -21.33 -14.23 1.06
C ASP A 39 -20.02 -14.56 1.81
N PRO A 40 -19.42 -15.75 1.58
CA PRO A 40 -18.19 -16.17 2.24
C PRO A 40 -16.99 -15.24 1.94
N THR A 41 -17.08 -14.39 0.91
CA THR A 41 -16.03 -13.41 0.59
C THR A 41 -16.03 -12.18 1.52
N ILE A 42 -17.14 -11.87 2.21
CA ILE A 42 -17.20 -10.76 3.17
C ILE A 42 -16.46 -11.09 4.45
N GLY A 43 -16.51 -12.34 4.92
CA GLY A 43 -15.70 -12.80 6.05
C GLY A 43 -14.19 -12.69 5.78
N GLN A 44 -13.77 -12.81 4.52
CA GLN A 44 -12.39 -12.59 4.11
C GLN A 44 -12.02 -11.10 4.09
N LYS A 45 -12.94 -10.22 3.68
CA LYS A 45 -12.73 -8.76 3.77
C LYS A 45 -12.66 -8.27 5.22
N ALA A 46 -13.49 -8.77 6.13
CA ALA A 46 -13.42 -8.44 7.56
C ALA A 46 -12.07 -8.84 8.20
N LYS A 47 -11.50 -9.99 7.81
CA LYS A 47 -10.18 -10.41 8.29
C LYS A 47 -9.04 -9.54 7.74
N SER A 48 -9.20 -8.96 6.54
CA SER A 48 -8.27 -7.98 6.00
C SER A 48 -8.34 -6.60 6.68
N LEU A 49 -9.49 -6.24 7.26
CA LEU A 49 -9.68 -4.97 7.98
C LEU A 49 -9.03 -4.98 9.37
N HIS A 50 -8.95 -6.14 10.04
CA HIS A 50 -8.25 -6.28 11.33
C HIS A 50 -6.72 -6.36 11.23
N ALA A 51 -6.16 -6.47 10.02
CA ALA A 51 -4.71 -6.28 9.82
C ALA A 51 -4.28 -4.80 9.84
N SER A 52 -5.24 -3.87 9.86
CA SER A 52 -5.02 -2.41 9.80
C SER A 52 -5.29 -1.70 11.13
N ALA A 53 -5.55 -2.44 12.21
CA ALA A 53 -5.97 -1.91 13.50
C ALA A 53 -4.80 -1.68 14.47
N ASP A 54 -3.74 -0.99 14.02
CA ASP A 54 -2.75 -0.37 14.94
C ASP A 54 -2.23 0.99 14.42
N THR A 55 -2.93 1.61 13.47
CA THR A 55 -2.48 2.88 12.86
C THR A 55 -2.86 4.10 13.72
N SER A 56 -3.78 3.97 14.68
CA SER A 56 -4.29 5.08 15.51
C SER A 56 -3.46 5.36 16.78
N ALA A 57 -2.57 4.46 17.19
CA ALA A 57 -1.63 4.69 18.31
C ALA A 57 -0.33 5.40 17.88
N MET A 58 -0.04 5.47 16.58
CA MET A 58 1.25 5.93 16.03
C MET A 58 1.42 7.45 15.86
N ASN A 59 0.45 8.27 16.26
CA ASN A 59 0.44 9.69 15.89
C ASN A 59 1.46 10.58 16.64
N SER A 60 2.17 10.05 17.64
CA SER A 60 3.26 10.78 18.33
C SER A 60 4.51 9.93 18.60
N THR A 61 4.61 8.74 18.03
CA THR A 61 5.78 7.89 18.28
C THR A 61 6.97 8.39 17.46
N VAL A 62 8.06 8.74 18.15
CA VAL A 62 9.32 9.15 17.53
C VAL A 62 9.97 7.92 16.90
N ASP A 63 10.35 8.03 15.64
CA ASP A 63 11.03 6.94 14.94
C ASP A 63 12.48 6.79 15.41
N SER A 64 12.91 5.54 15.46
CA SER A 64 14.30 5.15 15.73
C SER A 64 15.18 5.52 14.53
N THR A 65 16.41 5.94 14.80
CA THR A 65 17.36 6.39 13.77
C THR A 65 18.26 5.28 13.25
N ASP A 66 18.33 4.16 13.96
CA ASP A 66 19.23 3.03 13.73
C ASP A 66 18.51 1.70 13.52
N ILE A 67 17.19 1.65 13.77
CA ILE A 67 16.34 0.46 13.65
C ILE A 67 15.32 0.67 12.53
N PHE A 68 15.16 -0.34 11.68
CA PHE A 68 14.29 -0.29 10.52
C PHE A 68 13.59 -1.63 10.30
N PHE A 69 12.45 -1.62 9.61
CA PHE A 69 11.92 -2.83 8.98
C PHE A 69 12.57 -3.03 7.61
N VAL A 70 12.82 -4.29 7.24
CA VAL A 70 13.23 -4.63 5.87
C VAL A 70 12.03 -4.53 4.93
N GLY A 71 12.11 -3.62 3.97
CA GLY A 71 11.07 -3.40 2.96
C GLY A 71 11.06 -4.50 1.88
N ASP A 72 9.87 -4.79 1.37
CA ASP A 72 9.56 -5.77 0.32
C ASP A 72 10.23 -5.50 -1.03
N GLY A 73 10.52 -4.25 -1.36
CA GLY A 73 11.31 -3.88 -2.54
C GLY A 73 12.83 -4.06 -2.38
N SER A 74 13.31 -4.70 -1.30
CA SER A 74 14.73 -5.03 -1.17
C SER A 74 15.14 -6.05 -2.23
N THR A 75 16.22 -5.75 -2.96
CA THR A 75 16.77 -6.61 -4.02
C THR A 75 18.11 -7.19 -3.60
N LYS A 76 18.79 -7.97 -4.46
CA LYS A 76 20.16 -8.43 -4.15
C LYS A 76 21.17 -7.29 -3.97
N GLN A 77 20.95 -6.15 -4.64
CA GLN A 77 21.89 -5.03 -4.65
C GLN A 77 21.48 -3.87 -3.75
N GLN A 78 20.18 -3.72 -3.49
CA GLN A 78 19.62 -2.62 -2.72
C GLN A 78 18.85 -3.14 -1.52
N LEU A 79 18.93 -2.43 -0.41
CA LEU A 79 18.18 -2.69 0.80
C LEU A 79 17.20 -1.54 1.00
N GLN A 80 15.91 -1.88 1.03
CA GLN A 80 14.86 -0.94 1.37
C GLN A 80 14.66 -0.96 2.89
N LEU A 81 14.81 0.19 3.53
CA LEU A 81 14.64 0.38 4.95
C LEU A 81 13.40 1.22 5.19
N VAL A 82 12.50 0.67 5.99
CA VAL A 82 11.26 1.32 6.39
C VAL A 82 11.39 1.74 7.85
N SER A 83 11.04 2.98 8.16
CA SER A 83 11.10 3.57 9.50
C SER A 83 10.47 2.68 10.57
N TYR A 84 11.16 2.52 11.70
CA TYR A 84 10.65 1.84 12.89
C TYR A 84 10.37 2.86 14.00
N PRO A 85 9.24 2.79 14.71
CA PRO A 85 8.14 1.85 14.49
C PRO A 85 7.14 2.32 13.42
N SER A 86 7.12 3.60 13.02
CA SER A 86 5.97 4.22 12.34
C SER A 86 5.64 3.67 10.94
N LYS A 87 6.61 3.05 10.26
CA LYS A 87 6.51 2.58 8.87
C LYS A 87 6.10 3.65 7.85
N ARG A 88 6.29 4.94 8.15
CA ARG A 88 5.89 6.05 7.29
C ARG A 88 6.92 6.31 6.20
N ASP A 89 8.17 6.47 6.62
CA ASP A 89 9.27 6.79 5.73
C ASP A 89 9.94 5.52 5.23
N THR A 90 10.32 5.55 3.95
CA THR A 90 11.04 4.49 3.27
C THR A 90 12.27 5.08 2.61
N THR A 91 13.41 4.43 2.80
CA THR A 91 14.68 4.81 2.18
C THR A 91 15.31 3.59 1.52
N VAL A 92 16.06 3.79 0.45
CA VAL A 92 16.72 2.70 -0.27
C VAL A 92 18.21 2.97 -0.30
N PHE A 93 18.99 2.00 0.17
CA PHE A 93 20.44 2.08 0.18
C PHE A 93 21.04 0.94 -0.64
N SER A 94 22.17 1.23 -1.30
CA SER A 94 22.96 0.17 -1.93
C SER A 94 23.61 -0.72 -0.86
N LYS A 95 23.78 -2.01 -1.16
CA LYS A 95 24.48 -2.97 -0.30
C LYS A 95 25.95 -3.04 -0.68
N ALA A 96 26.82 -3.11 0.32
CA ALA A 96 28.22 -3.39 0.07
C ALA A 96 28.37 -4.77 -0.60
N ARG A 97 29.41 -4.92 -1.41
CA ARG A 97 29.71 -6.20 -2.09
C ARG A 97 29.79 -7.36 -1.10
N HIS A 98 30.34 -7.11 0.08
CA HIS A 98 30.38 -8.04 1.20
C HIS A 98 29.65 -7.42 2.39
N ILE A 99 28.39 -7.78 2.54
CA ILE A 99 27.55 -7.38 3.66
C ILE A 99 27.62 -8.47 4.74
N LYS A 100 27.77 -8.07 5.99
CA LYS A 100 27.64 -9.00 7.12
C LYS A 100 26.17 -9.01 7.55
N VAL A 101 25.55 -10.18 7.57
CA VAL A 101 24.18 -10.36 8.06
C VAL A 101 24.25 -11.21 9.33
N GLN A 102 23.61 -10.75 10.40
CA GLN A 102 23.49 -11.48 11.67
C GLN A 102 22.00 -11.73 11.93
N GLY A 103 21.59 -13.00 12.03
CA GLY A 103 20.17 -13.36 12.15
C GLY A 103 19.44 -13.36 10.81
N ASN A 104 18.14 -13.06 10.83
CA ASN A 104 17.28 -13.00 9.67
C ASN A 104 17.07 -11.55 9.18
N ALA A 105 17.37 -11.32 7.90
CA ALA A 105 17.17 -10.05 7.22
C ALA A 105 16.16 -10.15 6.06
N ASP A 106 15.22 -11.11 6.16
CA ASP A 106 14.10 -11.24 5.24
C ASP A 106 13.08 -10.09 5.42
N PHE A 107 12.15 -9.99 4.48
CA PHE A 107 11.15 -8.94 4.45
C PHE A 107 10.30 -8.88 5.73
N GLY A 108 10.05 -7.67 6.22
CA GLY A 108 9.24 -7.42 7.41
C GLY A 108 9.97 -7.62 8.74
N HIS A 109 11.20 -8.16 8.74
CA HIS A 109 12.00 -8.28 9.95
C HIS A 109 12.55 -6.92 10.40
N VAL A 110 12.71 -6.77 11.72
CA VAL A 110 13.29 -5.58 12.34
C VAL A 110 14.80 -5.74 12.42
N VAL A 111 15.51 -4.78 11.87
CA VAL A 111 16.97 -4.85 11.75
C VAL A 111 17.64 -3.56 12.19
N ARG A 112 18.81 -3.69 12.80
CA ARG A 112 19.79 -2.62 12.98
C ARG A 112 20.70 -2.56 11.78
N VAL A 113 20.96 -1.35 11.25
CA VAL A 113 21.77 -1.20 10.03
C VAL A 113 22.93 -0.25 10.26
N ASP A 114 24.13 -0.74 9.95
CA ASP A 114 25.34 0.06 9.91
C ASP A 114 25.71 0.43 8.48
N PHE A 115 26.25 1.64 8.30
CA PHE A 115 26.64 2.18 6.99
C PHE A 115 28.15 2.45 6.92
N TYR A 116 28.74 2.19 5.75
CA TYR A 116 29.98 2.84 5.37
C TYR A 116 29.67 4.21 4.79
N ARG A 117 30.43 5.22 5.18
CA ARG A 117 30.40 6.54 4.56
C ARG A 117 31.46 6.61 3.47
N LEU A 118 31.04 6.82 2.23
CA LEU A 118 31.94 7.01 1.11
C LEU A 118 32.49 8.43 1.11
N SER A 119 33.66 8.62 0.51
CA SER A 119 34.25 9.95 0.29
C SER A 119 33.39 10.83 -0.62
N SER A 120 32.48 10.26 -1.42
CA SER A 120 31.48 10.99 -2.20
C SER A 120 30.38 11.63 -1.35
N GLY A 121 30.26 11.24 -0.08
CA GLY A 121 29.17 11.64 0.81
C GLY A 121 28.03 10.61 0.89
N ASP A 122 28.01 9.62 0.00
CA ASP A 122 27.00 8.56 -0.01
C ASP A 122 27.21 7.56 1.13
N SER A 123 26.13 6.85 1.47
CA SER A 123 26.15 5.78 2.48
C SER A 123 25.76 4.45 1.84
N ILE A 124 26.51 3.40 2.17
CA ILE A 124 26.27 2.03 1.67
C ILE A 124 26.17 1.08 2.86
N VAL A 125 25.28 0.10 2.79
CA VAL A 125 25.01 -0.81 3.90
C VAL A 125 26.20 -1.73 4.13
N LYS A 126 26.71 -1.74 5.38
CA LYS A 126 27.83 -2.55 5.85
C LYS A 126 27.37 -3.81 6.57
N THR A 127 26.47 -3.66 7.54
CA THR A 127 26.03 -4.76 8.40
C THR A 127 24.54 -4.61 8.68
N VAL A 128 23.86 -5.75 8.73
CA VAL A 128 22.44 -5.86 9.05
C VAL A 128 22.32 -6.89 10.17
N GLU A 129 21.79 -6.48 11.31
CA GLU A 129 21.61 -7.33 12.49
C GLU A 129 20.14 -7.40 12.83
N GLU A 130 19.59 -8.61 12.91
CA GLU A 130 18.22 -8.81 13.36
C GLU A 130 18.09 -8.41 14.83
N ILE A 131 17.07 -7.62 15.14
CA ILE A 131 16.71 -7.27 16.51
C ILE A 131 15.44 -8.05 16.88
N THR A 132 15.53 -8.82 17.96
CA THR A 132 14.36 -9.34 18.65
C THR A 132 13.97 -8.33 19.73
N LEU A 133 12.79 -7.72 19.56
CA LEU A 133 12.21 -6.73 20.48
C LEU A 133 11.29 -7.40 21.49
#